data_AF-A0A8J4PY67-F1
#
_entry.id   AF-A0A8J4PY67-F1
#
_cell.length_a   1.000
_cell.length_b   1.000
_cell.length_c   1.000
_cell.angle_alpha   90.00
_cell.angle_beta   90.00
_cell.angle_gamma   90.00
#
_symmetry.space_group_name_H-M   'P 1'
#
loop_
_entity.id
_entity.type
_entity.pdbx_description
1 polymer ?
#
loop_
_entity_poly.entity_id
_entity_poly.type
_entity_poly.pdbx_seq_one_letter_code
_entity_poly.pdbx_strand_id
1 'polypeptide(L)' 'FSFMGDILPTNYFKSEWSAVQFQIPESRSICAFGSAQNSINVICASGICYKYTYDFSKGECKRDENPHQFMDNEE' A
#
# COMPACT_ATOMS: atom_id res chain seq x y z
N PHE A 1 -11.46 -11.55 -6.57
CA PHE A 1 -12.58 -12.51 -6.56
C PHE A 1 -13.55 -12.12 -5.45
N SER A 2 -14.71 -11.52 -5.75
CA SER A 2 -15.75 -11.27 -4.74
C SER A 2 -16.79 -12.38 -4.87
N PHE A 3 -16.76 -13.32 -3.93
CA PHE A 3 -17.53 -14.57 -3.96
C PHE A 3 -18.67 -14.57 -2.92
N MET A 4 -19.44 -13.47 -2.83
CA MET A 4 -20.63 -13.42 -1.97
C MET A 4 -21.62 -12.34 -2.45
N GLY A 5 -22.00 -12.38 -3.72
CA GLY A 5 -22.85 -11.36 -4.36
C GLY A 5 -24.33 -11.37 -3.96
N ASP A 6 -24.83 -12.45 -3.36
CA ASP A 6 -26.29 -12.70 -3.30
C ASP A 6 -26.93 -12.68 -1.89
N ILE A 7 -26.20 -12.29 -0.83
CA ILE A 7 -26.74 -12.29 0.56
C ILE A 7 -26.78 -10.89 1.21
N LEU A 8 -26.10 -9.90 0.65
CA LEU A 8 -25.99 -8.56 1.23
C LEU A 8 -26.56 -7.49 0.29
N PRO A 9 -27.13 -6.38 0.82
CA PRO A 9 -27.66 -5.30 -0.02
C PRO A 9 -26.58 -4.79 -0.98
N THR A 10 -26.76 -5.15 -2.25
CA THR A 10 -25.78 -5.08 -3.34
C THR A 10 -25.36 -3.65 -3.70
N ASN A 11 -26.11 -2.64 -3.25
CA ASN A 11 -25.77 -1.23 -3.47
C ASN A 11 -24.88 -0.63 -2.38
N TYR A 12 -24.83 -1.23 -1.18
CA TYR A 12 -24.04 -0.69 -0.06
C TYR A 12 -22.60 -1.24 -0.04
N PHE A 13 -22.40 -2.44 -0.59
CA PHE A 13 -21.10 -3.14 -0.58
C PHE A 13 -20.33 -3.05 -1.92
N LYS A 14 -20.85 -2.33 -2.91
CA LYS A 14 -20.16 -2.09 -4.20
C LYS A 14 -19.28 -0.83 -4.17
N SER A 15 -18.65 -0.53 -3.04
CA SER A 15 -17.59 0.45 -3.01
C SER A 15 -16.29 -0.18 -3.52
N GLU A 16 -16.02 -0.02 -4.83
CA GLU A 16 -14.69 -0.24 -5.42
C GLU A 16 -13.75 0.90 -4.99
N TRP A 17 -13.46 1.02 -3.69
CA TRP A 17 -12.84 2.23 -3.09
C TRP A 17 -11.31 2.21 -3.10
N SER A 18 -10.72 1.51 -4.06
CA SER A 18 -9.28 1.56 -4.28
C SER A 18 -8.93 0.96 -5.63
N ALA A 19 -8.14 1.68 -6.43
CA ALA A 19 -7.59 1.16 -7.68
C ALA A 19 -6.48 0.11 -7.46
N VAL A 20 -5.76 0.21 -6.34
CA VAL A 20 -4.70 -0.72 -5.90
C VAL A 20 -4.66 -0.74 -4.37
N GLN A 21 -4.23 -1.86 -3.80
CA GLN A 21 -4.03 -2.02 -2.34
C GLN A 21 -2.66 -2.62 -2.07
N PHE A 22 -2.06 -2.27 -0.94
CA PHE A 22 -0.81 -2.86 -0.45
C PHE A 22 -0.82 -2.89 1.08
N GLN A 23 -0.03 -3.80 1.64
CA GLN A 23 0.15 -3.94 3.08
C GLN A 23 1.51 -3.39 3.49
N ILE A 24 1.52 -2.69 4.61
CA ILE A 24 2.72 -2.12 5.21
C ILE A 24 3.06 -2.96 6.46
N PRO A 25 4.33 -3.30 6.72
CA PRO A 25 4.73 -4.06 7.91
C PRO A 25 4.42 -3.38 9.26
N GLU A 26 4.27 -2.05 9.25
CA GLU A 26 4.05 -1.23 10.44
C GLU A 26 2.84 -0.31 10.25
N SER A 27 2.01 -0.17 11.29
CA SER A 27 0.80 0.67 11.26
C SER A 27 1.10 2.17 11.38
N ARG A 28 2.10 2.56 12.19
CA ARG A 28 2.53 3.95 12.34
C ARG A 28 3.40 4.36 11.15
N SER A 29 2.73 4.78 10.09
CA SER A 29 3.37 5.20 8.86
C SER A 29 2.63 6.35 8.18
N ILE A 30 3.35 7.07 7.34
CA ILE A 30 2.81 8.03 6.38
C ILE A 30 3.22 7.60 4.99
N CYS A 31 2.34 7.76 3.99
CA CYS A 31 2.65 7.44 2.61
C CYS A 31 2.46 8.65 1.70
N ALA A 32 3.20 8.67 0.60
CA ALA A 32 3.10 9.69 -0.43
C ALA A 32 3.49 9.11 -1.80
N PHE A 33 2.98 9.72 -2.88
CA PHE A 33 3.47 9.41 -4.23
C PHE A 33 4.92 9.86 -4.37
N GLY A 34 5.75 8.98 -4.93
CA GLY A 34 7.15 9.28 -5.22
C GLY A 34 7.32 10.06 -6.53
N SER A 35 8.53 10.56 -6.75
CA SER A 35 8.90 11.26 -7.99
C SER A 35 9.08 10.31 -9.18
N ALA A 36 9.37 9.02 -8.92
CA ALA A 36 9.43 8.01 -9.95
C ALA A 36 8.01 7.62 -10.41
N GLN A 37 7.88 7.27 -11.69
CA GLN A 37 6.60 6.84 -12.24
C GLN A 37 6.02 5.66 -11.45
N ASN A 38 4.72 5.75 -11.18
CA ASN A 38 3.93 4.74 -10.49
C ASN A 38 4.53 4.27 -9.15
N SER A 39 5.12 5.21 -8.39
CA SER A 39 5.79 4.88 -7.13
C SER A 39 5.10 5.49 -5.93
N ILE A 40 5.16 4.77 -4.81
CA ILE A 40 4.70 5.22 -3.50
C ILE A 40 5.86 5.02 -2.52
N ASN A 41 6.15 6.03 -1.71
CA ASN A 41 7.06 5.92 -0.58
C ASN A 41 6.23 5.84 0.71
N VAL A 42 6.65 4.99 1.63
CA VAL A 42 6.03 4.80 2.94
C VAL A 42 7.10 4.96 3.99
N ILE A 43 6.95 5.98 4.83
CA ILE A 43 7.86 6.27 5.93
C ILE A 43 7.23 5.74 7.20
N CYS A 44 7.92 4.82 7.88
CA CYS A 44 7.47 4.20 9.11
C CYS A 44 8.15 4.82 10.35
N ALA A 45 7.49 4.76 11.51
CA ALA A 45 8.04 5.30 12.75
C ALA A 45 9.29 4.54 13.24
N SER A 46 9.52 3.31 12.78
CA SER A 46 10.78 2.55 12.95
C SER A 46 11.99 3.15 12.22
N GLY A 47 11.83 4.23 11.45
CA GLY A 47 12.92 4.78 10.65
C GLY A 47 13.21 4.00 9.37
N ILE A 48 12.28 3.15 8.93
CA ILE A 48 12.35 2.44 7.66
C ILE A 48 11.49 3.16 6.62
N CYS A 49 12.05 3.37 5.44
CA CYS A 49 11.34 3.81 4.25
C CYS A 49 11.16 2.63 3.29
N TYR A 50 9.89 2.26 3.04
CA TYR A 50 9.53 1.28 2.01
C TYR A 50 9.14 1.99 0.73
N LYS A 51 9.57 1.43 -0.40
CA LYS A 51 9.12 1.87 -1.72
C LYS A 51 8.18 0.82 -2.31
N TYR A 52 7.15 1.29 -2.99
CA TYR A 52 6.22 0.45 -3.73
C TYR A 52 6.09 0.94 -5.16
N THR A 53 5.83 0.02 -6.08
CA THR A 53 5.37 0.31 -7.44
C THR A 53 3.95 -0.21 -7.63
N TYR A 54 3.12 0.51 -8.38
CA TYR A 54 1.73 0.12 -8.63
C TYR A 54 1.40 0.02 -10.11
N ASP A 55 0.45 -0.84 -10.45
CA ASP A 55 -0.13 -0.99 -11.79
C ASP A 55 -1.66 -0.94 -11.68
N PHE A 56 -2.24 0.21 -12.04
CA PHE A 56 -3.69 0.41 -12.01
C PHE A 56 -4.44 -0.52 -12.97
N SER A 57 -3.81 -0.97 -14.06
CA SER A 57 -4.46 -1.87 -15.03
C SER A 57 -4.62 -3.29 -14.48
N LYS A 58 -3.73 -3.68 -13.56
CA LYS A 58 -3.73 -5.00 -12.93
C LYS A 58 -4.30 -5.01 -11.52
N GLY A 59 -4.46 -3.83 -10.90
CA GLY A 59 -4.84 -3.73 -9.50
C GLY A 59 -3.74 -4.23 -8.55
N GLU A 60 -2.48 -4.22 -9.00
CA GLU A 60 -1.35 -4.77 -8.27
C GLU A 60 -0.45 -3.67 -7.69
N CYS A 61 0.15 -3.96 -6.54
CA CYS A 61 1.18 -3.15 -5.93
C CYS A 61 2.31 -4.05 -5.43
N LYS A 62 3.56 -3.69 -5.69
CA LYS A 62 4.75 -4.47 -5.34
C LYS A 62 5.67 -3.65 -4.47
N ARG A 63 6.09 -4.23 -3.35
CA ARG A 63 7.09 -3.63 -2.46
C ARG A 63 8.48 -3.87 -3.02
N ASP A 64 9.34 -2.87 -2.96
CA ASP A 64 10.78 -3.03 -3.20
C ASP A 64 11.39 -3.99 -2.16
N GLU A 65 12.31 -4.83 -2.60
CA GLU A 65 12.97 -5.83 -1.76
C GLU A 65 13.97 -5.19 -0.81
N ASN A 66 14.48 -4.01 -1.15
CA ASN A 66 15.52 -3.31 -0.41
C ASN A 66 14.97 -2.01 0.23
N PRO A 67 14.31 -2.09 1.40
CA PRO A 67 13.88 -0.89 2.10
C PRO A 67 15.08 -0.10 2.62
N HIS A 68 14.90 1.20 2.79
CA HIS A 68 15.96 2.10 3.25
C HIS A 68 15.76 2.46 4.72
N GLN A 69 16.71 2.06 5.58
CA GLN A 69 16.79 2.54 6.97
C GLN A 69 17.40 3.94 6.97
N PHE A 70 16.72 4.92 7.57
CA PHE A 70 17.18 6.31 7.67
C PHE A 70 17.36 6.82 9.10
N MET A 71 16.87 6.09 10.11
CA MET A 71 17.18 6.33 11.51
C MET A 71 18.01 5.18 12.05
N ASP A 72 18.99 5.47 12.90
CA ASP A 72 19.65 4.41 13.66
C ASP A 72 18.69 3.89 14.73
N ASN A 73 18.75 2.59 15.01
CA ASN A 73 18.05 2.04 16.16
C ASN A 73 18.81 2.49 17.41
N GLU A 74 18.14 3.21 18.31
CA GLU A 74 18.68 3.42 19.66
C GLU A 74 18.73 2.04 20.35
N GLU A 75 19.95 1.60 20.70
CA GLU A 75 20.20 0.38 21.50
C GLU A 75 19.55 0.44 22.88
#